data_AF-A0A952DCI3-F1
#
_entry.id   AF-A0A952DCI3-F1
#
_cell.length_a   1.000
_cell.length_b   1.000
_cell.length_c   1.000
_cell.angle_alpha   90.00
_cell.angle_beta   90.00
_cell.angle_gamma   90.00
#
_symmetry.space_group_name_H-M   'P 1'
#
loop_
_entity.id
_entity.type
_entity.pdbx_description
1 polymer ?
#
loop_
_entity_poly.entity_id
_entity_poly.type
_entity_poly.pdbx_seq_one_letter_code
_entity_poly.pdbx_strand_id
1 'polypeptide(L)'
;LTQSENAEIAALWYKASIRLNYKPCFPQIEKFLGKVGRRKFLEPLYQALLDNPVTEKWGRGLYQQFRFRYHSVTQHTLDLMMQ
;
A
#
# COMPACT_ATOMS: atom_id res chain seq x y z
N LEU A 1 17.07 -1.65 16.76
CA LEU A 1 17.06 -0.23 16.36
C LEU A 1 17.77 -0.19 15.00
N THR A 2 17.26 0.19 13.83
CA THR A 2 16.43 1.30 13.37
C THR A 2 15.99 0.94 11.92
N GLN A 3 14.96 0.11 11.71
CA GLN A 3 14.36 -0.07 10.36
C GLN A 3 13.11 0.80 10.17
N SER A 4 12.65 1.46 11.23
CA SER A 4 11.39 2.21 11.23
C SER A 4 11.49 3.57 10.54
N GLU A 5 12.63 4.27 10.60
CA GLU A 5 12.82 5.56 9.90
C GLU A 5 12.69 5.42 8.37
N ASN A 6 13.19 4.32 7.82
CA ASN A 6 13.09 4.05 6.39
C ASN A 6 11.65 3.78 5.94
N ALA A 7 10.79 3.26 6.81
CA ALA A 7 9.42 2.89 6.42
C ALA A 7 8.51 4.10 6.22
N GLU A 8 8.66 5.16 7.02
CA GLU A 8 7.87 6.39 6.85
C GLU A 8 8.26 7.13 5.57
N ILE A 9 9.57 7.27 5.34
CA ILE A 9 10.11 7.89 4.11
C ILE A 9 9.69 7.08 2.88
N ALA A 10 9.82 5.75 2.95
CA ALA A 10 9.41 4.88 1.85
C ALA A 10 7.91 4.99 1.56
N ALA A 11 7.05 5.01 2.59
CA ALA A 11 5.61 5.17 2.41
C ALA A 11 5.26 6.52 1.76
N LEU A 12 5.91 7.61 2.17
CA LEU A 12 5.74 8.93 1.55
C LEU A 12 6.20 8.93 0.09
N TRP A 13 7.37 8.34 -0.18
CA TRP A 13 7.92 8.21 -1.54
C TRP A 13 6.99 7.42 -2.45
N TYR A 14 6.51 6.26 -1.98
CA TYR A 14 5.58 5.42 -2.74
C TYR A 14 4.25 6.11 -3.02
N LYS A 15 3.70 6.84 -2.03
CA LYS A 15 2.49 7.64 -2.23
C LYS A 15 2.68 8.68 -3.34
N ALA A 16 3.82 9.36 -3.37
CA ALA A 16 4.14 10.30 -4.46
C ALA A 16 4.32 9.60 -5.80
N SER A 17 5.05 8.47 -5.83
CA SER A 17 5.27 7.67 -7.04
C SER A 17 3.97 7.14 -7.66
N ILE A 18 3.00 6.72 -6.83
CA ILE A 18 1.68 6.28 -7.30
C ILE A 18 0.93 7.43 -7.97
N ARG A 19 0.93 8.62 -7.36
CA ARG A 19 0.30 9.82 -7.94
C ARG A 19 0.93 10.22 -9.27
N LEU A 20 2.25 10.10 -9.38
CA LEU A 20 3.01 10.39 -10.59
C LEU A 20 2.98 9.25 -11.62
N ASN A 21 2.28 8.15 -11.36
CA ASN A 21 2.27 6.96 -12.22
C ASN A 21 3.68 6.43 -12.53
N TYR A 22 4.60 6.53 -11.57
CA TYR A 22 5.99 6.11 -11.73
C TYR A 22 6.13 4.58 -11.63
N LYS A 23 5.88 3.91 -12.76
CA LYS A 23 5.90 2.45 -12.92
C LYS A 23 7.16 1.74 -12.38
N PRO A 24 8.39 2.29 -12.48
CA PRO A 24 9.58 1.61 -11.95
C PRO A 24 9.55 1.38 -10.44
N CYS A 25 8.74 2.14 -9.68
CA CYS A 25 8.58 1.93 -8.25
C CYS A 25 7.54 0.85 -7.89
N PHE A 26 6.70 0.39 -8.82
CA PHE A 26 5.63 -0.58 -8.53
C PHE A 26 6.13 -1.89 -7.90
N PRO A 27 7.18 -2.56 -8.39
CA PRO A 27 7.69 -3.77 -7.75
C PRO A 27 8.26 -3.51 -6.34
N GLN A 28 8.72 -2.29 -6.05
CA GLN A 28 9.17 -1.93 -4.71
C GLN A 28 7.98 -1.71 -3.76
N ILE A 29 6.90 -1.11 -4.27
CA ILE A 29 5.64 -0.91 -3.53
C ILE A 29 5.06 -2.27 -3.14
N GLU A 30 4.98 -3.22 -4.07
CA GLU A 30 4.49 -4.57 -3.81
C GLU A 30 5.30 -5.27 -2.69
N LYS A 31 6.63 -5.25 -2.80
CA LYS A 31 7.53 -5.79 -1.76
C LYS A 31 7.32 -5.09 -0.41
N PHE A 32 7.11 -3.77 -0.41
CA PHE A 32 6.86 -3.00 0.78
C PHE A 32 5.52 -3.38 1.42
N LEU A 33 4.43 -3.43 0.64
CA LEU A 33 3.09 -3.85 1.08
C LEU A 33 3.09 -5.29 1.64
N GLY A 34 3.96 -6.16 1.13
CA GLY A 34 4.17 -7.51 1.67
C GLY A 34 5.03 -7.55 2.94
N LYS A 35 5.89 -6.56 3.19
CA LYS A 35 6.76 -6.48 4.37
C LYS A 35 6.10 -5.73 5.53
N VAL A 36 5.30 -4.71 5.26
CA VAL A 36 4.66 -3.86 6.28
C VAL A 36 3.22 -4.31 6.55
N GLY A 37 2.86 -4.49 7.83
CA GLY A 37 1.50 -4.82 8.27
C GLY A 37 0.77 -3.68 9.01
N ARG A 38 1.42 -2.52 9.19
CA ARG A 38 0.88 -1.41 9.98
C ARG A 38 -0.12 -0.60 9.16
N ARG A 39 -1.34 -0.44 9.69
CA ARG A 39 -2.42 0.36 9.09
C ARG A 39 -1.96 1.76 8.67
N LYS A 40 -1.15 2.44 9.51
CA LYS A 40 -0.61 3.79 9.26
C LYS A 40 0.05 3.95 7.87
N PHE A 41 0.67 2.90 7.33
CA PHE A 41 1.32 2.94 6.02
C PHE A 41 0.44 2.39 4.91
N LEU A 42 -0.32 1.32 5.20
CA LEU A 42 -1.15 0.63 4.22
C LEU A 42 -2.34 1.49 3.77
N GLU A 43 -3.03 2.14 4.72
CA GLU A 43 -4.23 2.95 4.46
C GLU A 43 -3.97 4.08 3.43
N PRO A 44 -2.98 5.00 3.62
CA PRO A 44 -2.74 6.05 2.65
C PRO A 44 -2.15 5.56 1.31
N LEU A 45 -1.50 4.39 1.29
CA LEU A 45 -0.97 3.78 0.05
C LEU A 45 -2.10 3.18 -0.78
N TYR A 46 -2.96 2.36 -0.16
CA TYR A 46 -4.13 1.80 -0.84
C TYR A 46 -5.08 2.91 -1.30
N GLN A 47 -5.28 3.96 -0.49
CA GLN A 47 -6.06 5.11 -0.92
C GLN A 47 -5.47 5.74 -2.19
N ALA A 48 -4.16 5.97 -2.25
CA ALA A 48 -3.52 6.52 -3.44
C ALA A 48 -3.61 5.60 -4.67
N LEU A 49 -3.58 4.28 -4.46
CA LEU A 49 -3.75 3.28 -5.52
C LEU A 49 -5.18 3.27 -6.07
N LEU A 50 -6.18 3.40 -5.20
CA LEU A 50 -7.60 3.41 -5.56
C LEU A 50 -8.05 4.73 -6.19
N ASP A 51 -7.48 5.86 -5.75
CA ASP A 51 -7.78 7.20 -6.26
C ASP A 51 -7.35 7.36 -7.74
N ASN A 52 -6.41 6.54 -8.20
CA ASN A 52 -5.93 6.56 -9.57
C ASN A 52 -6.51 5.38 -10.38
N PRO A 53 -7.33 5.64 -11.42
CA PRO A 53 -8.03 4.60 -12.18
C PRO A 53 -7.09 3.63 -12.92
N VAL A 54 -5.85 4.06 -13.20
CA VAL A 54 -4.83 3.20 -13.84
C VAL A 54 -4.31 2.16 -12.85
N THR A 55 -4.14 2.55 -11.59
CA THR A 55 -3.59 1.69 -10.53
C THR A 55 -4.66 1.00 -9.70
N GLU A 56 -5.93 1.38 -9.82
CA GLU A 56 -7.03 0.86 -9.01
C GLU A 56 -7.13 -0.67 -9.09
N LYS A 57 -7.18 -1.21 -10.31
CA LYS A 57 -7.24 -2.66 -10.54
C LYS A 57 -6.03 -3.38 -9.95
N TRP A 58 -4.86 -2.78 -10.07
CA TRP A 58 -3.62 -3.36 -9.52
C TRP A 58 -3.62 -3.32 -7.98
N GLY A 59 -4.04 -2.20 -7.38
CA GLY A 59 -4.19 -2.06 -5.92
C GLY A 59 -5.18 -3.06 -5.33
N ARG A 60 -6.33 -3.26 -5.97
CA ARG A 60 -7.31 -4.29 -5.56
C ARG A 60 -6.70 -5.70 -5.63
N GLY A 61 -5.96 -6.01 -6.69
CA GLY A 61 -5.26 -7.30 -6.84
C GLY A 61 -4.18 -7.53 -5.77
N LEU A 62 -3.41 -6.49 -5.43
CA LEU A 62 -2.42 -6.55 -4.34
C LEU A 62 -3.09 -6.76 -2.99
N TYR A 63 -4.20 -6.07 -2.72
CA TYR A 63 -4.95 -6.24 -1.49
C TYR A 63 -5.41 -7.68 -1.32
N GLN A 64 -5.99 -8.30 -2.36
CA GLN A 64 -6.41 -9.70 -2.29
C GLN A 64 -5.26 -10.66 -2.00
N GLN A 65 -4.08 -10.43 -2.58
CA GLN A 65 -2.89 -11.25 -2.35
C GLN A 65 -2.35 -11.13 -0.91
N PHE A 66 -2.30 -9.92 -0.37
CA PHE A 66 -1.73 -9.68 0.95
C PHE A 66 -2.73 -9.67 2.10
N ARG A 67 -4.05 -9.70 1.82
CA ARG A 67 -5.14 -9.63 2.81
C ARG A 67 -4.90 -10.60 3.96
N PHE A 68 -4.61 -11.86 3.67
CA PHE A 68 -4.40 -12.90 4.69
C PHE A 68 -3.18 -12.64 5.60
N ARG A 69 -2.20 -11.86 5.14
CA ARG A 69 -1.00 -11.51 5.92
C ARG A 69 -1.23 -10.32 6.85
N TYR A 70 -2.26 -9.51 6.59
CA TYR A 70 -2.56 -8.35 7.42
C TYR A 70 -3.32 -8.74 8.69
N HIS A 71 -3.09 -7.99 9.77
CA HIS A 71 -3.90 -8.12 10.99
C HIS A 71 -5.37 -7.80 10.68
N SER A 72 -6.28 -8.49 11.38
CA SER A 72 -7.74 -8.33 11.26
C SER A 72 -8.22 -6.87 11.35
N VAL A 73 -7.62 -6.06 12.21
CA VAL A 73 -7.93 -4.63 12.34
C VAL A 73 -7.61 -3.85 11.06
N THR A 74 -6.47 -4.14 10.44
CA THR A 74 -6.07 -3.51 9.17
C THR A 74 -6.95 -4.03 8.02
N GLN A 75 -7.24 -5.34 8.00
CA GLN A 75 -8.14 -5.92 7.01
C GLN A 75 -9.49 -5.21 7.02
N HIS A 76 -10.12 -5.06 8.19
CA HIS A 76 -11.42 -4.39 8.29
C HIS A 76 -11.41 -2.97 7.71
N THR A 77 -10.35 -2.21 7.99
CA THR A 77 -10.21 -0.84 7.47
C THR A 77 -10.05 -0.85 5.94
N LEU A 78 -9.20 -1.73 5.40
CA LEU A 78 -8.99 -1.83 3.95
C LEU A 78 -10.21 -2.41 3.23
N ASP A 79 -10.97 -3.29 3.85
CA ASP A 79 -12.21 -3.87 3.32
C ASP A 79 -13.24 -2.77 3.07
N LEU A 80 -13.42 -1.85 4.03
CA LEU A 80 -14.30 -0.68 3.90
C LEU A 80 -13.89 0.25 2.74
N MET A 81 -12.60 0.33 2.42
CA MET A 81 -12.12 1.13 1.29
C MET A 81 -12.29 0.43 -0.06
N MET A 82 -12.43 -0.89 -0.05
CA MET A 82 -12.52 -1.73 -1.25
C MET A 82 -13.97 -2.06 -1.63
N GLN A 83 -14.92 -1.72 -0.75
CA GLN A 83 -16.37 -1.82 -0.95
C GLN A 83 -16.87 -0.73 -1.92
#